data_AF-A0A1F5D1W1-F1
#
_entry.id   AF-A0A1F5D1W1-F1
#
_cell.length_a   1.000
_cell.length_b   1.000
_cell.length_c   1.000
_cell.angle_alpha   90.00
_cell.angle_beta   90.00
_cell.angle_gamma   90.00
#
_symmetry.space_group_name_H-M   'P 1'
#
loop_
_entity.id
_entity.type
_entity.pdbx_description
1 polymer ?
#
loop_
_entity_poly.entity_id
_entity_poly.type
_entity_poly.pdbx_seq_one_letter_code
_entity_poly.pdbx_strand_id
1 'polypeptide(L)'
;MVKCLETGVEIKKVDAQGRLILPADCREAEIGESRELYIIKRKGYLKIVPKRCVDLTENFDKADLGVEAIESWRQFEKFYEAGA
;
A
#
# COMPACT_ATOMS: atom_id res chain seq x y z
N MET A 1 8.65 -14.99 -18.23
CA MET A 1 7.30 -14.63 -17.73
C MET A 1 6.93 -15.59 -16.62
N VAL A 2 7.06 -15.16 -15.36
CA VAL A 2 6.58 -15.93 -14.21
C VAL A 2 5.20 -15.37 -13.86
N LYS A 3 4.17 -16.21 -13.98
CA LYS A 3 2.81 -15.86 -13.55
C LYS A 3 2.84 -15.58 -12.05
N CYS A 4 2.48 -14.36 -11.65
CA CYS A 4 2.06 -14.10 -10.28
C CYS A 4 0.85 -15.02 -10.02
N LEU A 5 0.97 -15.97 -9.09
CA LEU A 5 -0.16 -16.82 -8.72
C LEU A 5 -1.24 -15.94 -8.09
N GLU A 6 -2.40 -15.83 -8.73
CA GLU A 6 -3.57 -15.10 -8.20
C GLU A 6 -4.02 -15.63 -6.82
N THR A 7 -3.76 -16.91 -6.53
CA THR A 7 -3.82 -17.48 -5.16
C THR A 7 -3.12 -18.83 -5.13
N GLY A 8 -2.25 -19.08 -4.16
CA GLY A 8 -1.53 -20.35 -4.01
C GLY A 8 -0.90 -20.51 -2.62
N VAL A 9 -0.73 -21.76 -2.17
CA VAL A 9 -0.06 -22.08 -0.91
C VAL A 9 1.24 -22.82 -1.24
N GLU A 10 2.37 -22.27 -0.81
CA GLU A 10 3.67 -22.94 -0.90
C GLU A 10 4.15 -23.34 0.50
N ILE A 11 4.63 -24.58 0.64
CA ILE A 11 5.24 -25.06 1.89
C ILE A 11 6.73 -24.77 1.82
N LYS A 12 7.21 -23.85 2.66
CA LYS A 12 8.64 -23.58 2.88
C LYS A 12 9.06 -24.02 4.28
N LYS A 13 10.27 -24.57 4.39
CA LYS A 13 10.90 -24.81 5.69
C LYS A 13 11.50 -23.50 6.21
N VAL A 14 11.38 -23.29 7.50
CA VAL A 14 12.13 -22.26 8.23
C VAL A 14 13.54 -22.79 8.45
N ASP A 15 14.55 -21.97 8.21
CA ASP A 15 15.94 -22.40 8.42
C ASP A 15 16.31 -22.43 9.91
N ALA A 16 17.51 -22.92 10.22
CA ALA A 16 18.00 -23.04 11.60
C ALA A 16 18.13 -21.70 12.33
N GLN A 17 18.16 -20.58 11.60
CA GLN A 17 18.22 -19.23 12.17
C GLN A 17 16.83 -18.61 12.34
N GLY A 18 15.76 -19.33 11.99
CA GLY A 18 14.40 -18.83 12.08
C GLY A 18 13.97 -17.97 10.89
N ARG A 19 14.72 -17.95 9.79
CA ARG A 19 14.43 -17.12 8.61
C ARG A 19 13.47 -17.84 7.67
N LEU A 20 12.57 -17.06 7.07
CA LEU A 20 11.70 -17.48 5.98
C LEU A 20 12.18 -16.83 4.69
N ILE A 21 12.48 -17.64 3.67
CA ILE A 21 12.86 -17.14 2.35
C ILE A 21 11.58 -16.90 1.54
N LEU A 22 11.33 -15.64 1.21
CA LEU A 22 10.21 -15.26 0.36
C LEU A 22 10.46 -15.68 -1.10
N PRO A 23 9.42 -16.15 -1.82
CA PRO A 23 9.48 -16.42 -3.25
C PRO A 23 9.95 -15.20 -4.06
N ALA A 24 10.69 -15.45 -5.15
CA ALA A 24 11.30 -14.39 -5.95
C ALA A 24 10.28 -13.46 -6.60
N ASP A 25 9.20 -14.04 -7.12
CA ASP A 25 8.04 -13.33 -7.67
C ASP A 25 7.38 -12.42 -6.62
N CYS A 26 7.16 -12.88 -5.39
CA CYS A 26 6.63 -12.01 -4.33
C CYS A 26 7.56 -10.84 -3.99
N ARG A 27 8.89 -11.07 -4.01
CA ARG A 27 9.87 -10.00 -3.75
C ARG A 27 9.83 -8.93 -4.84
N GLU A 28 9.72 -9.34 -6.10
CA GLU A 28 9.66 -8.43 -7.25
C GLU A 28 8.32 -7.69 -7.34
N ALA A 29 7.21 -8.40 -7.14
CA ALA A 29 5.87 -7.85 -7.35
C ALA A 29 5.34 -7.01 -6.18
N GLU A 30 5.60 -7.42 -4.92
CA GLU A 30 4.88 -6.88 -3.76
C GLU A 30 5.72 -6.00 -2.84
N ILE A 31 7.03 -6.25 -2.73
CA ILE A 31 7.89 -5.57 -1.73
C ILE A 31 8.42 -4.25 -2.28
N GLY A 32 8.58 -4.13 -3.60
CA GLY A 32 9.12 -2.94 -4.25
C GLY A 32 10.51 -2.56 -3.73
N GLU A 33 10.85 -1.27 -3.81
CA GLU A 33 12.19 -0.77 -3.49
C GLU A 33 12.47 -0.63 -1.98
N SER A 34 11.42 -0.46 -1.15
CA SER A 34 11.58 -0.24 0.28
C SER A 34 12.21 -1.44 0.99
N ARG A 35 11.98 -2.66 0.46
CA ARG A 35 12.45 -3.92 1.05
C ARG A 35 12.01 -4.12 2.51
N GLU A 36 10.94 -3.42 2.91
CA GLU A 36 10.40 -3.44 4.26
C GLU A 36 9.07 -4.20 4.31
N LEU A 37 8.88 -4.97 5.39
CA LEU A 37 7.69 -5.78 5.64
C LEU A 37 7.20 -5.57 7.06
N TYR A 38 5.88 -5.51 7.24
CA TYR A 38 5.24 -5.65 8.53
C TYR A 38 5.08 -7.14 8.89
N ILE A 39 5.53 -7.52 10.08
CA ILE A 39 5.27 -8.85 10.67
C ILE A 39 4.27 -8.69 11.80
N ILE A 40 3.03 -9.06 11.55
CA ILE A 40 1.93 -8.96 12.51
C ILE A 40 1.77 -10.31 13.20
N LYS A 41 2.03 -10.35 14.51
CA LYS A 41 1.91 -11.54 15.34
C LYS A 41 0.46 -11.69 15.81
N ARG A 42 -0.16 -12.84 15.54
CA ARG A 42 -1.49 -13.21 16.05
C ARG A 42 -1.45 -14.62 16.62
N LYS A 43 -2.45 -14.96 17.44
CA LYS A 43 -2.56 -16.32 17.99
C LYS A 43 -2.76 -17.31 16.84
N GLY A 44 -1.80 -18.21 16.63
CA GLY A 44 -1.87 -19.28 15.63
C GLY A 44 -1.37 -18.92 14.21
N TYR A 45 -1.05 -17.66 13.92
CA TYR A 45 -0.47 -17.30 12.61
C TYR A 45 0.33 -15.99 12.64
N LEU A 46 1.22 -15.85 11.66
CA LEU A 46 1.91 -14.62 11.31
C LEU A 46 1.31 -14.08 10.03
N LYS A 47 1.03 -12.77 9.99
CA LYS A 47 0.68 -12.07 8.75
C LYS A 47 1.86 -11.20 8.33
N ILE A 48 2.35 -11.42 7.12
CA ILE A 48 3.43 -10.64 6.49
C ILE A 48 2.78 -9.73 5.46
N VAL A 49 3.07 -8.43 5.51
CA VAL A 49 2.49 -7.44 4.59
C VAL A 49 3.60 -6.50 4.11
N PRO A 50 3.73 -6.22 2.80
CA PRO A 50 4.70 -5.23 2.32
C PRO A 50 4.38 -3.84 2.86
N LYS A 51 5.44 -3.12 3.27
CA LYS A 51 5.30 -1.72 3.66
C LYS A 51 5.33 -0.86 2.39
N ARG A 52 4.14 -0.48 1.93
CA ARG A 52 3.98 0.45 0.81
C ARG A 52 4.20 1.87 1.30
N CYS A 53 5.20 2.54 0.74
CA CYS A 53 5.31 3.99 0.81
C CYS A 53 4.45 4.52 -0.33
N VAL A 54 3.21 4.90 -0.03
CA VAL A 54 2.36 5.56 -1.01
C VAL A 54 2.85 7.01 -1.09
N ASP A 55 3.45 7.37 -2.22
CA ASP A 55 3.75 8.76 -2.48
C ASP A 55 2.44 9.50 -2.74
N LEU A 56 2.05 10.34 -1.79
CA LEU A 56 0.86 11.19 -1.93
C LEU A 56 1.17 12.45 -2.73
N THR A 57 2.45 12.75 -3.03
CA THR A 57 2.90 13.95 -3.76
C THR A 57 2.10 14.15 -5.05
N GLU A 58 1.87 13.06 -5.80
CA GLU A 58 1.08 13.05 -7.05
C GLU A 58 -0.41 13.44 -6.88
N ASN A 59 -0.91 13.46 -5.65
CA ASN A 59 -2.30 13.77 -5.33
C ASN A 59 -2.47 15.19 -4.77
N PHE A 60 -1.40 15.86 -4.31
CA PHE A 60 -1.52 17.22 -3.78
C PHE A 60 -1.92 18.20 -4.88
N ASP A 61 -1.33 18.08 -6.07
CA ASP A 61 -1.68 18.94 -7.22
C ASP A 61 -3.13 18.75 -7.70
N LYS A 62 -3.73 17.59 -7.44
CA LYS A 62 -5.15 17.30 -7.75
C LYS A 62 -6.11 17.77 -6.67
N ALA A 63 -5.61 18.01 -5.46
CA ALA A 63 -6.40 18.41 -4.30
C ALA A 63 -6.36 19.93 -4.06
N ASP A 64 -5.56 20.68 -4.82
CA ASP A 64 -5.59 22.14 -4.77
C ASP A 64 -6.89 22.65 -5.41
N LEU A 65 -7.86 22.92 -4.55
CA LEU A 65 -9.17 23.45 -4.91
C LEU A 65 -9.13 24.98 -5.12
N GLY A 66 -7.95 25.61 -5.06
CA GLY A 66 -7.76 27.04 -5.26
C GLY A 66 -8.37 27.90 -4.14
N VAL A 67 -8.60 27.31 -2.97
CA VAL A 67 -9.17 27.99 -1.80
C VAL A 67 -8.22 27.91 -0.61
N GLU A 68 -7.92 29.06 -0.01
CA GLU A 68 -7.00 29.17 1.13
C GLU A 68 -7.61 28.55 2.41
N ALA A 69 -8.93 28.63 2.56
CA ALA A 69 -9.69 27.96 3.62
C ALA A 69 -11.15 27.73 3.19
N ILE A 70 -11.75 26.61 3.64
CA ILE A 70 -13.18 26.36 3.52
C ILE A 70 -13.85 26.75 4.84
N GLU A 71 -14.35 27.98 4.93
CA GLU A 71 -15.06 28.46 6.13
C GLU A 71 -16.48 27.90 6.23
N SER A 72 -17.13 27.62 5.09
CA SER A 72 -18.48 27.05 5.03
C SER A 72 -18.61 26.04 3.89
N TRP A 73 -18.89 24.79 4.25
CA TRP A 73 -19.06 23.71 3.27
C TRP A 73 -20.18 23.99 2.26
N ARG A 74 -21.31 24.54 2.71
CA ARG A 74 -22.47 24.86 1.86
C ARG A 74 -22.18 25.98 0.85
N GLN A 75 -21.28 26.91 1.19
CA GLN A 75 -20.86 27.97 0.26
C GLN A 75 -19.85 27.43 -0.75
N PHE A 76 -18.95 26.55 -0.29
CA PHE A 76 -17.99 25.86 -1.12
C PHE A 76 -18.67 24.99 -2.20
N GLU A 77 -19.67 24.19 -1.84
CA GLU A 77 -20.42 23.36 -2.80
C GLU A 77 -21.03 24.20 -3.93
N LYS A 78 -21.67 25.34 -3.59
CA LYS A 78 -22.25 26.25 -4.60
C LYS A 78 -21.21 26.85 -5.54
N PHE A 79 -20.02 27.18 -5.03
CA PHE A 79 -18.92 27.71 -5.84
C PHE A 79 -18.39 26.66 -6.81
N TYR A 80 -18.19 25.44 -6.32
CA TYR A 80 -17.69 24.31 -7.12
C TYR A 80 -18.69 23.90 -8.21
N GLU A 81 -19.98 23.81 -7.88
CA GLU A 81 -21.05 23.50 -8.85
C GLU A 81 -21.28 24.60 -9.89
N ALA A 82 -20.96 25.86 -9.58
CA ALA A 82 -21.10 26.98 -10.51
C ALA A 82 -19.91 27.13 -11.48
N GLY A 83 -18.78 26.46 -11.20
CA GLY A 83 -17.56 26.51 -12.02
C GLY A 83 -17.33 25.28 -12.92
N ALA A 84 -18.19 24.26 -12.83
CA ALA A 84 -18.21 23.06 -13.69
C ALA A 84 -19.17 23.23 -14.87
#